data_AF-A0A7K2MXV9-F1
#
_entry.id   AF-A0A7K2MXV9-F1
#
_cell.length_a   1.000
_cell.length_b   1.000
_cell.length_c   1.000
_cell.angle_alpha   90.00
_cell.angle_beta   90.00
_cell.angle_gamma   90.00
#
_symmetry.space_group_name_H-M   'P 1'
#
loop_
_entity.id
_entity.type
_entity.pdbx_description
1 polymer ?
#
loop_
_entity_poly.entity_id
_entity_poly.type
_entity_poly.pdbx_seq_one_letter_code
_entity_poly.pdbx_strand_id
1 'polypeptide(L)' 'ARVRAQPVDQTTADRARDAASRSRRLRAVAGASADEPGVVHVRLEETEPGDPLYALTGPEKAVVFGCPDAGDVTVSGGRS' A
#
# COMPACT_ATOMS: atom_id res chain seq x y z
N ALA A 1 -9.28 11.12 -12.92
CA ALA A 1 -9.48 9.91 -12.10
C ALA A 1 -10.23 10.28 -10.82
N ARG A 2 -11.14 9.43 -10.36
CA ARG A 2 -11.85 9.60 -9.08
C ARG A 2 -11.11 8.84 -8.00
N VAL A 3 -10.88 9.48 -6.85
CA VAL A 3 -10.24 8.83 -5.69
C VAL A 3 -11.29 8.47 -4.65
N ARG A 4 -11.23 7.25 -4.12
CA ARG A 4 -12.01 6.78 -2.98
C ARG A 4 -11.03 6.39 -1.87
N ALA A 5 -10.99 7.17 -0.80
CA ALA A 5 -9.96 7.01 0.23
C ALA A 5 -10.57 6.63 1.58
N GLN A 6 -10.07 5.53 2.15
CA GLN A 6 -10.19 5.25 3.57
C GLN A 6 -9.26 6.19 4.35
N PRO A 7 -9.76 6.90 5.38
CA PRO A 7 -8.93 7.78 6.18
C PRO A 7 -8.00 7.00 7.12
N VAL A 8 -6.87 7.61 7.47
CA VAL A 8 -6.09 7.28 8.68
C VAL A 8 -6.72 8.07 9.82
N ASP A 9 -7.35 7.37 10.75
CA ASP A 9 -8.07 7.95 11.88
C ASP A 9 -7.49 7.52 13.23
N GLN A 10 -8.18 7.90 14.32
CA GLN A 10 -7.74 7.61 15.68
C GLN A 10 -7.65 6.11 16.00
N THR A 11 -8.43 5.26 15.32
CA THR A 11 -8.40 3.79 15.52
C THR A 11 -7.23 3.12 14.79
N THR A 12 -6.62 3.83 13.84
CA THR A 12 -5.60 3.26 12.97
C THR A 12 -4.33 2.89 13.73
N ALA A 13 -4.03 3.60 14.83
CA ALA A 13 -2.89 3.28 15.69
C ALA A 13 -3.02 1.88 16.32
N ASP A 14 -4.20 1.53 16.82
CA ASP A 14 -4.44 0.20 17.43
C ASP A 14 -4.39 -0.89 16.38
N ARG A 15 -4.98 -0.66 15.20
CA ARG A 15 -4.89 -1.58 14.05
C ARG A 15 -3.44 -1.81 13.59
N ALA A 16 -2.62 -0.76 13.58
CA ALA A 16 -1.22 -0.86 13.21
C ALA A 16 -0.42 -1.67 14.25
N ARG A 17 -0.69 -1.49 15.55
CA ARG A 17 -0.07 -2.30 16.62
C ARG A 17 -0.51 -3.77 16.56
N ASP A 18 -1.79 -4.03 16.30
CA ASP A 18 -2.31 -5.39 16.13
C ASP A 18 -1.64 -6.10 14.93
N ALA A 19 -1.55 -5.44 13.78
CA ALA A 19 -0.82 -5.96 12.62
C ALA A 19 0.66 -6.23 12.96
N ALA A 20 1.31 -5.31 13.66
CA ALA A 20 2.71 -5.49 14.09
C ALA A 20 2.90 -6.69 15.03
N SER A 21 1.93 -6.98 15.90
CA SER A 21 1.97 -8.17 16.77
C SER A 21 1.96 -9.49 15.98
N ARG A 22 1.46 -9.46 14.74
CA ARG A 22 1.41 -10.57 13.78
C ARG A 22 2.53 -10.49 12.73
N SER A 23 3.57 -9.72 12.99
CA SER A 23 4.70 -9.48 12.07
C SER A 23 4.29 -8.90 10.71
N ARG A 24 3.20 -8.13 10.69
CA ARG A 24 2.70 -7.41 9.51
C ARG A 24 2.85 -5.91 9.69
N ARG A 25 2.67 -5.16 8.61
CA ARG A 25 2.67 -3.69 8.63
C ARG A 25 1.43 -3.14 7.97
N LEU A 26 0.69 -2.31 8.69
CA LEU A 26 -0.44 -1.58 8.13
C LEU A 26 0.07 -0.42 7.27
N ARG A 27 -0.39 -0.35 6.01
CA ARG A 27 -0.01 0.67 5.02
C ARG A 27 -1.24 1.32 4.41
N ALA A 28 -1.17 2.62 4.16
CA ALA A 28 -2.11 3.28 3.28
C ALA A 28 -1.65 3.06 1.83
N VAL A 29 -2.35 2.20 1.09
CA VAL A 29 -1.99 1.78 -0.27
C VAL A 29 -3.00 2.35 -1.25
N ALA A 30 -2.51 3.01 -2.30
CA ALA A 30 -3.31 3.45 -3.42
C ALA A 30 -3.25 2.39 -4.53
N GLY A 31 -4.39 1.83 -4.90
CA GLY A 31 -4.53 0.83 -5.96
C GLY A 31 -5.42 1.33 -7.09
N ALA A 32 -5.05 0.96 -8.32
CA ALA A 32 -5.85 1.13 -9.52
C ALA A 32 -5.86 -0.19 -10.29
N SER A 33 -6.99 -0.54 -10.90
CA SER A 33 -7.15 -1.76 -11.71
C SER A 33 -7.78 -1.43 -13.06
N ALA A 34 -7.43 -2.22 -14.09
CA ALA A 34 -8.09 -2.16 -15.39
C ALA A 34 -9.56 -2.59 -15.32
N ASP A 35 -9.95 -3.39 -14.31
CA ASP A 35 -11.35 -3.82 -14.12
C ASP A 35 -12.25 -2.68 -13.63
N GLU A 36 -11.69 -1.63 -13.03
CA GLU A 36 -12.41 -0.41 -12.63
C GLU A 36 -11.67 0.85 -13.15
N PRO A 37 -11.75 1.13 -14.47
CA PRO A 37 -10.98 2.19 -15.09
C PRO A 37 -11.29 3.56 -14.49
N GLY A 38 -10.24 4.37 -14.28
CA GLY A 38 -10.38 5.76 -13.85
C GLY A 38 -10.71 5.96 -12.37
N VAL A 39 -10.73 4.89 -11.57
CA VAL A 39 -10.90 4.92 -10.11
C VAL A 39 -9.62 4.50 -9.41
N VAL A 40 -9.25 5.23 -8.36
CA VAL A 40 -8.18 4.86 -7.43
C VAL A 40 -8.79 4.63 -6.06
N HIS A 41 -8.53 3.46 -5.48
CA HIS A 41 -8.90 3.15 -4.10
C HIS A 41 -7.68 3.33 -3.21
N VAL A 42 -7.81 4.11 -2.14
CA VAL A 42 -6.80 4.20 -1.09
C VAL A 42 -7.34 3.46 0.12
N ARG A 43 -6.65 2.41 0.56
CA ARG A 43 -7.10 1.52 1.64
C ARG A 43 -5.98 1.29 2.66
N LEU A 44 -6.38 0.98 3.89
CA LEU A 44 -5.45 0.50 4.91
C LEU A 44 -5.29 -1.01 4.76
N GLU A 45 -4.14 -1.44 4.26
CA GLU A 45 -3.82 -2.83 3.94
C GLU A 45 -2.71 -3.35 4.83
N GLU A 46 -2.80 -4.61 5.23
CA GLU A 46 -1.74 -5.29 5.94
C GLU A 46 -0.77 -5.91 4.94
N THR A 47 0.49 -5.50 5.03
CA THR A 47 1.59 -6.04 4.23
C THR A 47 2.36 -7.05 5.07
N GLU A 48 2.83 -8.11 4.45
CA GLU A 48 3.57 -9.19 5.10
C GLU A 48 5.04 -9.23 4.66
N PRO A 49 5.94 -9.90 5.41
CA PRO A 49 7.32 -10.05 5.01
C PRO A 49 7.44 -10.66 3.60
N GLY A 50 8.17 -9.97 2.71
CA GLY A 50 8.28 -10.34 1.30
C GLY A 50 7.47 -9.44 0.37
N ASP A 51 6.45 -8.74 0.88
CA ASP A 51 5.76 -7.68 0.16
C ASP A 51 6.71 -6.48 -0.03
N PRO A 52 6.87 -5.95 -1.26
CA PRO A 52 7.70 -4.76 -1.50
C PRO A 52 7.30 -3.54 -0.64
N LEU A 53 6.02 -3.39 -0.31
CA LEU A 53 5.49 -2.30 0.52
C LEU A 53 5.73 -2.52 2.03
N TYR A 54 5.94 -3.78 2.46
CA TYR A 54 6.30 -4.08 3.85
C TYR A 54 7.65 -3.45 4.20
N ALA A 55 8.62 -3.55 3.29
CA ALA A 55 10.00 -3.14 3.52
C ALA A 55 10.22 -1.63 3.67
N LEU A 56 9.27 -0.79 3.22
CA LEU A 56 9.43 0.67 3.23
C LEU A 56 9.68 1.24 4.64
N THR A 57 10.63 2.16 4.77
CA THR A 57 10.92 2.80 6.07
C THR A 57 10.87 4.32 5.99
N GLY A 58 10.13 4.95 6.90
CA GLY A 58 10.02 6.41 6.94
C GLY A 58 9.24 6.98 5.73
N PRO A 59 9.71 8.10 5.12
CA PRO A 59 8.97 8.83 4.08
C PRO A 59 9.13 8.23 2.67
N GLU A 60 9.77 7.07 2.54
CA GLU A 60 9.96 6.38 1.27
C GLU A 60 8.63 5.97 0.64
N LYS A 61 8.57 5.98 -0.68
CA LYS A 61 7.41 5.53 -1.45
C LYS A 61 7.83 4.40 -2.38
N ALA A 62 6.87 3.52 -2.67
CA ALA A 62 6.99 2.57 -3.76
C ALA A 62 5.66 2.38 -4.46
N VAL A 63 5.74 1.92 -5.70
CA VAL A 63 4.61 1.54 -6.56
C VAL A 63 4.93 0.17 -7.15
N VAL A 64 3.94 -0.73 -7.12
CA VAL A 64 4.01 -2.04 -7.76
C VAL A 64 3.10 -2.02 -8.97
N PHE A 65 3.64 -2.37 -10.14
CA PHE A 65 2.90 -2.50 -11.39
C PHE A 65 2.78 -3.99 -11.75
N GLY A 66 1.55 -4.48 -11.85
CA GLY A 66 1.29 -5.80 -12.41
C GLY A 66 1.42 -5.77 -13.92
N CYS A 67 2.52 -6.27 -14.47
CA CYS A 67 2.77 -6.32 -15.91
C CYS A 67 2.55 -7.75 -16.42
N PRO A 68 1.64 -7.99 -17.40
CA PRO A 68 1.35 -9.33 -17.90
C PRO A 68 2.59 -10.10 -18.38
N ASP A 69 3.53 -9.40 -19.02
CA ASP A 69 4.70 -10.02 -19.64
C ASP A 69 5.95 -10.01 -18.74
N ALA A 70 6.01 -9.13 -17.74
CA ALA A 70 7.19 -8.92 -16.89
C ALA A 70 6.98 -9.34 -15.43
N GLY A 71 5.75 -9.75 -15.07
CA GLY A 71 5.36 -9.94 -13.68
C GLY A 71 5.27 -8.60 -12.93
N ASP A 72 5.33 -8.67 -11.60
CA ASP A 72 5.25 -7.46 -10.78
C ASP A 72 6.56 -6.67 -10.81
N VAL A 73 6.47 -5.42 -11.26
CA VAL A 73 7.59 -4.47 -11.26
C VAL A 73 7.43 -3.48 -10.12
N THR A 74 8.38 -3.47 -9.19
CA THR A 74 8.41 -2.48 -8.10
C THR A 74 9.34 -1.32 -8.45
N VAL A 75 8.82 -0.10 -8.35
CA VAL A 75 9.61 1.12 -8.38
C VAL A 75 9.60 1.73 -6.98
N SER A 76 10.78 1.91 -6.38
CA SER A 76 10.93 2.50 -5.04
C SER A 76 11.83 3.73 -5.07
N GLY A 77 11.56 4.69 -4.19
CA GLY A 77 12.36 5.90 -4.06
C GLY A 77 11.55 7.14 -3.67
N GLY A 78 12.25 8.26 -3.58
CA GLY A 78 11.70 9.54 -3.14
C GLY A 78 11.60 9.64 -1.62
N ARG A 79 12.09 10.76 -1.08
CA ARG A 79 11.77 11.23 0.27
C ARG A 79 11.04 12.54 0.07
N SER A 80 9.79 12.63 0.50
CA SER A 80 9.00 13.86 0.45
C SER A 80 8.89 14.47 1.82
#